data_AF-A0A7C5PWP2-F1
#
_entry.id   AF-A0A7C5PWP2-F1
#
_cell.length_a   1.000
_cell.length_b   1.000
_cell.length_c   1.000
_cell.angle_alpha   90.00
_cell.angle_beta   90.00
_cell.angle_gamma   90.00
#
_symmetry.space_group_name_H-M   'P 1'
#
loop_
_entity.id
_entity.type
_entity.pdbx_description
1 polymer ?
#
loop_
_entity_poly.entity_id
_entity_poly.type
_entity_poly.pdbx_seq_one_letter_code
_entity_poly.pdbx_strand_id
1 'polypeptide(L)'
;MMIKMVALSLLMCFLLLAGCGKEVKKSNRPDWIDNPGENFVGKCATHVKGLIAQEQCAYKKGLAYIAMSKGVSVDVSSRMTMRQAATEKTGSSYGQVQAVVRMDEKNIRVSGSIIDKWHDRATDIIYVLIKEN
;
A
#
# COMPACT_ATOMS: atom_id res chain seq x y z
N MET A 1 34.27 48.63 -25.65
CA MET A 1 33.78 48.38 -24.27
C MET A 1 32.33 47.88 -24.26
N MET A 2 31.42 48.46 -25.07
CA MET A 2 30.01 48.04 -25.15
C MET A 2 29.76 46.58 -25.57
N ILE A 3 30.52 46.02 -26.52
CA ILE A 3 30.34 44.63 -26.99
C ILE A 3 30.61 43.60 -25.87
N LYS A 4 31.56 43.89 -24.96
CA LYS A 4 31.88 43.01 -23.82
C LYS A 4 30.77 43.01 -22.76
N MET A 5 30.10 44.15 -22.57
CA MET A 5 28.95 44.28 -21.64
C MET A 5 27.73 43.49 -22.15
N VAL A 6 27.44 43.57 -23.46
CA VAL A 6 26.34 42.82 -24.08
C VAL A 6 26.58 41.31 -24.00
N ALA A 7 27.81 40.85 -24.25
CA ALA A 7 28.17 39.44 -24.15
C ALA A 7 28.03 38.89 -22.71
N LEU A 8 28.39 39.69 -21.70
CA LEU A 8 28.27 39.30 -20.30
C LEU A 8 26.81 39.19 -19.85
N SER A 9 25.95 40.13 -20.26
CA SER A 9 24.51 40.06 -19.98
C SER A 9 23.84 38.87 -20.67
N LEU A 10 24.23 38.54 -21.91
CA LEU A 10 23.70 37.37 -22.62
C LEU A 10 24.08 36.06 -21.94
N LEU A 11 25.34 35.94 -21.48
CA LEU A 11 25.84 34.77 -20.74
C LEU A 11 25.09 34.59 -19.42
N MET A 12 24.78 35.69 -18.72
CA MET A 12 24.03 35.67 -17.47
C MET A 12 22.56 35.25 -17.69
N CYS A 13 21.94 35.68 -18.79
CA CYS A 13 20.60 35.22 -19.18
C CYS A 13 20.57 33.71 -19.51
N PHE A 14 21.61 33.17 -20.17
CA PHE A 14 21.69 31.73 -20.45
C PHE A 14 21.85 30.88 -19.18
N LEU A 15 22.59 31.36 -18.17
CA LEU A 15 22.75 30.66 -16.89
C LEU A 15 21.44 30.57 -16.09
N LEU A 16 20.55 31.55 -16.22
CA LEU A 16 19.25 31.55 -15.54
C LEU A 16 18.24 30.56 -16.13
N LEU A 17 18.46 30.11 -17.37
CA LEU A 17 17.58 29.14 -18.06
C LEU A 17 17.92 27.67 -17.76
N ALA A 18 19.08 27.39 -17.16
CA ALA A 18 19.55 26.02 -16.88
C ALA A 18 18.93 25.38 -15.61
N GLY A 19 18.03 26.07 -14.90
CA GLY A 19 17.58 25.68 -13.56
C GLY A 19 16.29 24.83 -13.45
N CYS A 20 15.57 24.55 -14.54
CA CYS A 20 14.29 23.83 -14.46
C CYS A 20 14.34 22.42 -15.05
N GLY A 21 15.17 21.57 -14.46
CA GLY A 21 15.09 20.11 -14.61
C GLY A 21 14.71 19.47 -13.29
N LYS A 22 13.45 19.61 -12.84
CA LYS A 22 12.97 18.77 -11.73
C LYS A 22 12.84 17.35 -12.27
N GLU A 23 13.85 16.52 -12.01
CA GLU A 23 13.70 15.07 -12.15
C GLU A 23 12.50 14.66 -11.29
N VAL A 24 11.45 14.16 -11.94
CA VAL A 24 10.30 13.58 -11.25
C VAL A 24 10.82 12.33 -10.55
N LYS A 25 11.14 12.43 -9.25
CA LYS A 25 11.47 11.27 -8.44
C LYS A 25 10.33 10.27 -8.58
N LYS A 26 10.61 9.12 -9.20
CA LYS A 26 9.64 8.03 -9.29
C LYS A 26 9.20 7.68 -7.87
N SER A 27 7.90 7.71 -7.63
CA SER A 27 7.36 7.28 -6.35
C SER A 27 7.64 5.79 -6.19
N ASN A 28 8.17 5.39 -5.03
CA ASN A 28 8.32 3.97 -4.68
C ASN A 28 6.96 3.34 -4.29
N ARG A 29 5.84 4.03 -4.57
CA ARG A 29 4.49 3.56 -4.32
C ARG A 29 4.10 2.55 -5.40
N PRO A 30 3.78 1.31 -5.05
CA PRO A 30 3.41 0.30 -6.03
C PRO A 30 2.10 0.62 -6.77
N ASP A 31 2.06 0.29 -8.06
CA ASP A 31 0.90 0.52 -8.92
C ASP A 31 -0.33 -0.31 -8.49
N TRP A 32 -0.11 -1.47 -7.87
CA TRP A 32 -1.19 -2.36 -7.41
C TRP A 32 -2.07 -1.74 -6.33
N ILE A 33 -1.64 -0.64 -5.69
CA ILE A 33 -2.46 0.09 -4.71
C ILE A 33 -3.69 0.70 -5.38
N ASP A 34 -3.54 1.21 -6.60
CA ASP A 34 -4.64 1.77 -7.39
C ASP A 34 -5.22 0.76 -8.38
N ASN A 35 -4.37 -0.13 -8.90
CA ASN A 35 -4.73 -1.08 -9.95
C ASN A 35 -4.34 -2.51 -9.54
N PRO A 36 -5.07 -3.17 -8.62
CA PRO A 36 -4.70 -4.48 -8.09
C PRO A 36 -4.97 -5.65 -9.07
N GLY A 37 -5.59 -5.39 -10.21
CA GLY A 37 -6.02 -6.42 -11.15
C GLY A 37 -7.11 -7.29 -10.54
N GLU A 38 -6.89 -8.61 -10.53
CA GLU A 38 -7.82 -9.59 -9.94
C GLU A 38 -7.67 -9.74 -8.41
N ASN A 39 -6.72 -9.03 -7.81
CA ASN A 39 -6.45 -9.08 -6.37
C ASN A 39 -7.21 -7.98 -5.62
N PHE A 40 -7.14 -8.03 -4.29
CA PHE A 40 -7.83 -7.11 -3.40
C PHE A 40 -6.83 -6.33 -2.56
N VAL A 41 -7.13 -5.05 -2.29
CA VAL A 41 -6.27 -4.18 -1.48
C VAL A 41 -6.90 -3.96 -0.12
N GLY A 42 -6.16 -4.30 0.92
CA GLY A 42 -6.44 -3.90 2.30
C GLY A 42 -5.56 -2.72 2.70
N LYS A 43 -6.09 -1.78 3.49
CA LYS A 43 -5.27 -0.68 4.05
C LYS A 43 -5.66 -0.33 5.48
N CYS A 44 -4.67 0.06 6.28
CA CYS A 44 -4.90 0.57 7.63
C CYS A 44 -3.89 1.66 8.00
N ALA A 45 -4.39 2.76 8.54
CA ALA A 45 -3.59 3.81 9.15
C ALA A 45 -2.99 3.34 10.48
N THR A 46 -2.20 4.20 11.12
CA THR A 46 -1.53 3.96 12.40
C THR A 46 -2.39 3.20 13.38
N HIS A 47 -1.82 2.13 13.94
CA HIS A 47 -2.49 1.32 14.95
C HIS A 47 -1.75 1.40 16.29
N VAL A 48 -2.47 1.64 17.38
CA VAL A 48 -1.88 1.81 18.74
C VAL A 48 -1.05 0.60 19.21
N LYS A 49 -1.39 -0.60 18.71
CA LYS A 49 -0.65 -1.85 18.99
C LYS A 49 0.55 -2.10 18.05
N GLY A 50 0.97 -1.10 17.27
CA GLY A 50 2.13 -1.17 16.39
C GLY A 50 1.88 -1.81 15.02
N LEU A 51 2.98 -1.96 14.26
CA LEU A 51 2.98 -2.32 12.82
C LEU A 51 2.33 -3.69 12.53
N ILE A 52 2.55 -4.69 13.38
CA ILE A 52 1.95 -6.02 13.19
C ILE A 52 0.42 -5.93 13.26
N ALA A 53 -0.10 -5.21 14.26
CA ALA A 53 -1.54 -5.03 14.40
C ALA A 53 -2.13 -4.13 13.30
N GLN A 54 -1.33 -3.21 12.76
CA GLN A 54 -1.70 -2.41 11.60
C GLN A 54 -1.80 -3.26 10.32
N GLU A 55 -0.84 -4.15 10.08
CA GLU A 55 -0.89 -5.12 8.97
C GLU A 55 -2.12 -6.02 9.11
N GLN A 56 -2.37 -6.53 10.31
CA GLN A 56 -3.58 -7.31 10.61
C GLN A 56 -4.84 -6.52 10.28
N CYS A 57 -4.94 -5.27 10.75
CA CYS A 57 -6.08 -4.40 10.45
C CYS A 57 -6.27 -4.21 8.93
N ALA A 58 -5.19 -3.96 8.19
CA ALA A 58 -5.23 -3.82 6.73
C ALA A 58 -5.76 -5.09 6.08
N TYR A 59 -5.25 -6.25 6.49
CA TYR A 59 -5.69 -7.55 6.00
C TYR A 59 -7.17 -7.85 6.29
N LYS A 60 -7.64 -7.58 7.52
CA LYS A 60 -9.06 -7.74 7.89
C LYS A 60 -9.97 -6.89 7.01
N LYS A 61 -9.59 -5.63 6.74
CA LYS A 61 -10.32 -4.74 5.85
C LYS A 61 -10.34 -5.24 4.41
N GLY A 62 -9.23 -5.81 3.94
CA GLY A 62 -9.17 -6.44 2.62
C GLY A 62 -10.09 -7.66 2.50
N LEU A 63 -10.11 -8.54 3.50
CA LEU A 63 -11.07 -9.67 3.52
C LEU A 63 -12.52 -9.22 3.61
N ALA A 64 -12.82 -8.16 4.36
CA ALA A 64 -14.15 -7.58 4.39
C ALA A 64 -14.58 -7.10 3.00
N TYR A 65 -13.66 -6.50 2.24
CA TYR A 65 -13.93 -6.07 0.87
C TYR A 65 -14.20 -7.25 -0.09
N ILE A 66 -13.47 -8.35 0.05
CA ILE A 66 -13.75 -9.61 -0.67
C ILE A 66 -15.15 -10.16 -0.35
N ALA A 67 -15.54 -10.13 0.93
CA ALA A 67 -16.89 -10.57 1.31
C ALA A 67 -17.97 -9.64 0.73
N MET A 68 -17.74 -8.32 0.75
CA MET A 68 -18.64 -7.35 0.14
C MET A 68 -18.79 -7.55 -1.37
N SER A 69 -17.70 -7.86 -2.09
CA SER A 69 -17.77 -8.15 -3.53
C SER A 69 -18.57 -9.40 -3.85
N LYS A 70 -18.80 -10.28 -2.86
CA LYS A 70 -19.65 -11.47 -2.94
C LYS A 70 -21.09 -11.23 -2.47
N GLY A 71 -21.49 -9.96 -2.28
CA GLY A 71 -22.86 -9.60 -1.89
C GLY A 71 -23.18 -9.85 -0.42
N VAL A 72 -22.16 -9.79 0.45
CA VAL A 72 -22.30 -9.94 1.90
C VAL A 72 -22.22 -8.57 2.58
N SER A 73 -23.20 -8.24 3.42
CA SER A 73 -23.08 -7.13 4.36
C SER A 73 -22.16 -7.54 5.51
N VAL A 74 -21.08 -6.80 5.72
CA VAL A 74 -20.06 -7.16 6.71
C VAL A 74 -20.12 -6.20 7.89
N ASP A 75 -20.49 -6.73 9.05
CA ASP A 75 -20.14 -6.12 10.33
C ASP A 75 -18.70 -6.55 10.68
N VAL A 76 -17.80 -5.58 10.81
CA VAL A 76 -16.34 -5.80 10.98
C VAL A 76 -16.01 -6.31 12.40
N SER A 77 -16.98 -6.86 13.13
CA SER A 77 -16.83 -7.53 14.42
C SER A 77 -16.55 -9.04 14.33
N SER A 78 -16.55 -9.61 13.11
CA SER A 78 -16.36 -11.04 12.86
C SER A 78 -15.09 -11.65 13.48
N ARG A 79 -15.24 -12.87 14.04
CA ARG A 79 -14.12 -13.67 14.60
C ARG A 79 -13.20 -14.11 13.46
N MET A 80 -12.07 -13.42 13.31
CA MET A 80 -11.03 -13.78 12.35
C MET A 80 -9.92 -14.57 13.02
N THR A 81 -9.69 -15.80 12.57
CA THR A 81 -8.53 -16.61 12.97
C THR A 81 -7.40 -16.36 11.98
N MET A 82 -6.35 -15.69 12.42
CA MET A 82 -5.19 -15.43 11.59
C MET A 82 -4.07 -16.42 11.92
N ARG A 83 -3.53 -17.09 10.90
CA ARG A 83 -2.26 -17.82 11.00
C ARG A 83 -1.17 -17.02 10.32
N GLN A 84 -0.10 -16.68 11.05
CA GLN A 84 1.12 -16.10 10.49
C GLN A 84 2.19 -17.18 10.50
N ALA A 85 2.67 -17.60 9.33
CA ALA A 85 3.86 -18.45 9.23
C ALA A 85 5.09 -17.55 9.08
N ALA A 86 5.93 -17.45 10.11
CA ALA A 86 7.17 -16.67 10.02
C ALA A 86 8.11 -17.33 8.98
N THR A 87 8.38 -16.65 7.87
CA THR A 87 9.46 -17.03 6.97
C THR A 87 10.75 -16.34 7.43
N GLU A 88 11.82 -17.13 7.57
CA GLU A 88 13.13 -16.77 8.15
C GLU A 88 13.97 -15.80 7.30
N LYS A 89 13.36 -14.89 6.53
CA LYS A 89 14.11 -13.85 5.80
C LYS A 89 14.09 -12.54 6.59
N THR A 90 15.24 -12.26 7.21
CA THR A 90 15.59 -11.01 7.91
C THR A 90 15.07 -9.80 7.13
N GLY A 91 14.16 -9.04 7.75
CA GLY A 91 13.69 -7.75 7.24
C GLY A 91 12.30 -7.73 6.61
N SER A 92 11.69 -8.88 6.29
CA SER A 92 10.28 -8.94 5.92
C SER A 92 9.65 -10.22 6.44
N SER A 93 8.83 -10.08 7.49
CA SER A 93 7.95 -11.16 7.94
C SER A 93 6.89 -11.38 6.86
N TYR A 94 7.18 -12.22 5.86
CA TYR A 94 6.18 -12.70 4.90
C TYR A 94 5.40 -13.83 5.57
N GLY A 95 4.55 -13.43 6.52
CA GLY A 95 3.50 -14.30 7.03
C GLY A 95 2.60 -14.69 5.86
N GLN A 96 2.52 -15.98 5.51
CA GLN A 96 1.33 -16.45 4.80
C GLN A 96 0.14 -16.25 5.74
N VAL A 97 -0.49 -15.09 5.63
CA VAL A 97 -1.65 -14.73 6.44
C VAL A 97 -2.85 -15.36 5.79
N GLN A 98 -3.31 -16.48 6.36
CA GLN A 98 -4.63 -17.03 6.07
C GLN A 98 -5.55 -16.67 7.22
N ALA A 99 -6.65 -15.98 6.92
CA ALA A 99 -7.80 -15.95 7.81
C ALA A 99 -9.05 -16.40 7.09
N VAL A 100 -9.87 -17.14 7.85
CA VAL A 100 -11.22 -17.50 7.48
C VAL A 100 -12.14 -16.56 8.24
N VAL A 101 -12.99 -15.85 7.52
CA VAL A 101 -14.03 -15.04 8.14
C VAL A 101 -15.37 -15.74 8.03
N ARG A 102 -16.09 -15.84 9.15
CA ARG A 102 -17.49 -16.27 9.20
C ARG A 102 -18.32 -15.02 9.39
N MET A 103 -19.16 -14.70 8.41
CA MET A 103 -20.09 -13.57 8.48
C MET A 103 -21.50 -14.09 8.76
N ASP A 104 -22.10 -13.56 9.82
CA ASP A 104 -23.38 -13.98 10.37
C ASP A 104 -24.52 -13.46 9.49
N GLU A 105 -24.95 -14.30 8.53
CA GLU A 105 -26.29 -14.35 7.91
C GLU A 105 -26.31 -15.33 6.72
N LYS A 106 -25.17 -15.49 6.02
CA LYS A 106 -25.06 -16.39 4.84
C LYS A 106 -23.97 -17.47 4.93
N ASN A 107 -23.23 -17.56 6.05
CA ASN A 107 -22.17 -18.56 6.25
C ASN A 107 -21.12 -18.58 5.11
N ILE A 108 -20.87 -17.42 4.49
CA ILE A 108 -19.88 -17.27 3.44
C ILE A 108 -18.50 -17.22 4.09
N ARG A 109 -17.64 -18.16 3.68
CA ARG A 109 -16.23 -18.21 4.09
C ARG A 109 -15.41 -17.50 3.04
N VAL A 110 -14.78 -16.39 3.42
CA VAL A 110 -13.74 -15.76 2.61
C VAL A 110 -12.39 -16.06 3.20
N SER A 111 -11.42 -16.33 2.34
CA SER A 111 -10.02 -16.50 2.70
C SER A 111 -9.15 -15.99 1.58
N GLY A 112 -8.02 -15.38 1.93
CA GLY A 112 -7.03 -14.93 0.96
C GLY A 112 -5.65 -14.91 1.57
N SER A 113 -4.64 -14.82 0.75
CA SER A 113 -3.23 -14.78 1.16
C SER A 113 -2.63 -13.41 0.82
N ILE A 114 -1.87 -12.83 1.75
CA ILE A 114 -1.09 -11.61 1.44
C ILE A 114 0.03 -12.00 0.47
N ILE A 115 0.04 -11.39 -0.71
CA ILE A 115 1.06 -11.63 -1.75
C ILE A 115 2.06 -10.48 -1.86
N ASP A 116 1.69 -9.28 -1.43
CA ASP A 116 2.59 -8.12 -1.35
C ASP A 116 2.16 -7.15 -0.25
N LYS A 117 3.07 -6.29 0.20
CA LYS A 117 2.82 -5.24 1.20
C LYS A 117 3.64 -4.00 0.93
N TRP A 118 3.06 -2.85 1.27
CA TRP A 118 3.76 -1.58 1.19
C TRP A 118 3.37 -0.66 2.35
N HIS A 119 4.34 0.04 2.91
CA HIS A 119 4.13 0.97 4.03
C HIS A 119 4.47 2.38 3.58
N ASP A 120 3.45 3.23 3.52
CA ASP A 120 3.65 4.66 3.40
C ASP A 120 4.14 5.20 4.74
N ARG A 121 5.44 5.51 4.82
CA ARG A 121 6.03 6.06 6.04
C ARG A 121 5.67 7.53 6.27
N ALA A 122 5.24 8.27 5.24
CA ALA A 122 4.89 9.67 5.39
C ALA A 122 3.52 9.82 6.05
N THR A 123 2.57 8.97 5.70
CA THR A 123 1.21 8.98 6.28
C THR A 123 0.98 7.86 7.31
N ASP A 124 1.99 7.02 7.53
CA ASP A 124 1.92 5.82 8.37
C ASP A 124 0.73 4.91 8.03
N ILE A 125 0.60 4.56 6.74
CA ILE A 125 -0.46 3.66 6.24
C ILE A 125 0.18 2.40 5.68
N ILE A 126 -0.26 1.24 6.16
CA ILE A 126 0.10 -0.06 5.57
C ILE A 126 -0.97 -0.46 4.56
N TYR A 127 -0.51 -0.86 3.39
CA TYR A 127 -1.26 -1.48 2.31
C TYR A 127 -0.85 -2.94 2.19
N VAL A 128 -1.81 -3.82 1.97
CA VAL A 128 -1.59 -5.24 1.69
C VAL A 128 -2.33 -5.65 0.43
N LEU A 129 -1.66 -6.39 -0.44
CA LEU A 129 -2.25 -6.99 -1.63
C LEU A 129 -2.64 -8.43 -1.30
N ILE A 130 -3.90 -8.77 -1.50
CA ILE A 130 -4.49 -10.05 -1.12
C ILE A 130 -4.95 -10.77 -2.36
N LYS A 131 -4.47 -12.00 -2.53
CA LYS A 131 -5.00 -12.94 -3.50
C LYS A 131 -6.05 -13.82 -2.81
N GLU A 132 -7.26 -13.87 -3.36
CA GLU A 132 -8.28 -14.80 -2.88
C GLU A 132 -7.87 -16.26 -3.16
N ASN A 133 -8.15 -17.17 -2.22
CA ASN A 133 -7.90 -18.60 -2.35
C ASN A 133 -9.11 -19.34 -2.95
#